data_AF-A0A6V8MKY5-F1
#
_entry.id   AF-A0A6V8MKY5-F1
#
_cell.length_a   1.000
_cell.length_b   1.000
_cell.length_c   1.000
_cell.angle_alpha   90.00
_cell.angle_beta   90.00
_cell.angle_gamma   90.00
#
_symmetry.space_group_name_H-M   'P 1'
#
loop_
_entity.id
_entity.type
_entity.pdbx_description
1 polymer ?
#
loop_
_entity_poly.entity_id
_entity_poly.type
_entity_poly.pdbx_seq_one_letter_code
_entity_poly.pdbx_strand_id
1 'polypeptide(L)'
;MKNLLVALAALILITAGAPAAPAAQPADFEAQAQFAEGNPPVIPHKIVDNANGESCLACHLDLSGASKAPLCPHPVRIYCTSCHVRSDLGTPAAAKKAKKK
;
A
#
# COMPACT_ATOMS: atom_id res chain seq x y z
N MET A 1 55.80 -23.17 -2.17
CA MET A 1 54.82 -23.53 -3.24
C MET A 1 53.48 -23.97 -2.66
N LYS A 2 53.44 -24.90 -1.69
CA LYS A 2 52.20 -25.33 -1.01
C LYS A 2 51.42 -24.19 -0.34
N ASN A 3 52.11 -23.26 0.33
CA ASN A 3 51.47 -22.13 1.03
C ASN A 3 50.84 -21.11 0.07
N LEU A 4 51.37 -20.98 -1.16
CA LEU A 4 50.84 -20.11 -2.19
C LEU A 4 49.56 -20.70 -2.80
N LEU A 5 49.53 -22.02 -2.99
CA LEU A 5 48.33 -22.76 -3.44
C LEU A 5 47.20 -22.73 -2.40
N VAL A 6 47.52 -22.83 -1.11
CA VAL A 6 46.53 -22.74 -0.02
C VAL A 6 45.97 -21.31 0.10
N ALA A 7 46.80 -20.29 -0.08
CA ALA A 7 46.35 -18.90 -0.07
C ALA A 7 45.43 -18.56 -1.25
N LEU A 8 45.74 -19.09 -2.44
CA LEU A 8 44.88 -18.95 -3.63
C LEU A 8 43.55 -19.69 -3.48
N ALA A 9 43.56 -20.90 -2.92
CA ALA A 9 42.32 -21.65 -2.66
C ALA A 9 41.42 -20.97 -1.62
N ALA A 10 42.00 -20.37 -0.57
CA ALA A 10 41.25 -19.60 0.42
C ALA A 10 40.64 -18.32 -0.19
N LEU A 11 41.36 -17.65 -1.08
CA LEU A 11 40.86 -16.45 -1.76
C LEU A 11 39.69 -16.76 -2.71
N ILE A 12 39.71 -17.93 -3.37
CA ILE A 12 38.63 -18.40 -4.26
C ILE A 12 37.35 -18.73 -3.46
N LEU A 13 37.49 -19.26 -2.24
CA LEU A 13 36.34 -19.56 -1.38
C LEU A 13 35.69 -18.29 -0.81
N ILE A 14 36.47 -17.23 -0.56
CA ILE A 14 35.97 -15.95 -0.03
C ILE A 14 35.16 -15.18 -1.09
N THR A 15 35.45 -15.35 -2.38
CA THR A 15 34.75 -14.65 -3.47
C THR A 15 33.49 -15.37 -3.97
N ALA A 16 33.38 -16.69 -3.79
CA ALA A 16 32.24 -17.47 -4.30
C ALA A 16 31.00 -17.47 -3.38
N GLY A 17 31.11 -16.94 -2.17
CA GLY A 17 30.05 -17.01 -1.15
C GLY A 17 29.01 -15.89 -1.18
N ALA A 18 28.93 -15.08 -2.24
CA ALA A 18 27.92 -14.03 -2.33
C ALA A 18 26.51 -14.67 -2.26
N PRO A 19 25.70 -14.40 -1.22
CA PRO A 19 24.32 -14.85 -1.23
C PRO A 19 23.66 -14.20 -2.44
N ALA A 20 23.03 -15.03 -3.29
CA ALA A 20 22.17 -14.53 -4.34
C ALA A 20 21.17 -13.58 -3.66
N ALA A 21 21.29 -12.28 -3.92
CA ALA A 21 20.28 -11.32 -3.51
C ALA A 21 18.94 -11.91 -3.96
N PRO A 22 17.92 -11.98 -3.09
CA PRO A 22 16.63 -12.51 -3.48
C PRO A 22 16.24 -11.79 -4.76
N ALA A 23 16.05 -12.56 -5.84
CA ALA A 23 15.70 -12.02 -7.14
C ALA A 23 14.58 -11.02 -6.91
N ALA A 24 14.89 -9.74 -7.16
CA ALA A 24 13.97 -8.64 -6.93
C ALA A 24 12.64 -9.06 -7.57
N GLN A 25 11.62 -9.29 -6.74
CA GLN A 25 10.31 -9.68 -7.25
C GLN A 25 9.91 -8.60 -8.25
N PRO A 26 9.41 -8.96 -9.45
CA PRO A 26 9.03 -7.95 -10.44
C PRO A 26 8.07 -6.99 -9.76
N ALA A 27 8.46 -5.72 -9.67
CA ALA A 27 7.67 -4.71 -8.99
C ALA A 27 6.29 -4.66 -9.63
N ASP A 28 5.26 -4.86 -8.83
CA ASP A 28 3.87 -4.68 -9.23
C ASP A 28 3.53 -3.20 -9.24
N PHE A 29 4.12 -2.47 -10.20
CA PHE A 29 4.00 -1.02 -10.32
C PHE A 29 2.55 -0.53 -10.22
N GLU A 30 1.59 -1.31 -10.74
CA GLU A 30 0.15 -1.02 -10.66
C GLU A 30 -0.40 -1.01 -9.22
N ALA A 31 -0.04 -2.02 -8.42
CA ALA A 31 -0.50 -2.12 -7.04
C ALA A 31 0.16 -1.07 -6.15
N GLN A 32 1.44 -0.78 -6.41
CA GLN A 32 2.18 0.29 -5.72
C GLN A 32 1.63 1.67 -6.07
N ALA A 33 1.24 1.90 -7.33
CA ALA A 33 0.63 3.15 -7.76
C ALA A 33 -0.67 3.44 -7.00
N GLN A 34 -1.50 2.43 -6.71
CA GLN A 34 -2.75 2.64 -5.97
C GLN A 34 -2.53 3.26 -4.58
N PHE A 35 -1.42 2.92 -3.91
CA PHE A 35 -1.09 3.40 -2.57
C PHE A 35 0.00 4.49 -2.57
N ALA A 36 0.31 5.03 -3.74
CA ALA A 36 1.26 6.14 -3.86
C ALA A 36 0.75 7.37 -3.12
N GLU A 37 1.69 8.17 -2.61
CA GLU A 37 1.38 9.41 -1.92
C GLU A 37 0.58 10.36 -2.83
N GLY A 38 -0.47 10.97 -2.28
CA GLY A 38 -1.36 11.87 -3.00
C GLY A 38 -2.49 11.19 -3.78
N ASN A 39 -2.47 9.86 -3.96
CA ASN A 39 -3.60 9.16 -4.56
C ASN A 39 -4.79 9.10 -3.59
N PRO A 40 -6.04 9.30 -4.08
CA PRO A 40 -7.21 9.28 -3.23
C PRO A 40 -7.45 7.87 -2.68
N PRO A 41 -7.54 7.70 -1.34
CA PRO A 41 -7.86 6.40 -0.76
C PRO A 41 -9.26 5.92 -1.14
N VAL A 42 -9.43 4.61 -1.23
CA VAL A 42 -10.74 3.96 -1.37
C VAL A 42 -11.54 4.15 -0.08
N ILE A 43 -12.85 4.39 -0.19
CA ILE A 43 -13.76 4.53 0.96
C ILE A 43 -13.96 3.15 1.60
N PRO A 44 -13.49 2.90 2.84
CA PRO A 44 -13.50 1.56 3.45
C PRO A 44 -14.81 1.24 4.19
N HIS A 45 -15.81 2.11 4.11
CA HIS A 45 -17.10 1.95 4.79
C HIS A 45 -18.27 2.23 3.84
N LYS A 46 -19.48 1.86 4.28
CA LYS A 46 -20.71 2.18 3.54
C LYS A 46 -20.96 3.68 3.57
N ILE A 47 -21.47 4.21 2.47
CA ILE A 47 -22.02 5.57 2.36
C ILE A 47 -23.43 5.47 1.81
N VAL A 48 -24.29 6.43 2.16
CA VAL A 48 -25.64 6.52 1.62
C VAL A 48 -25.59 6.87 0.13
N ASP A 49 -26.60 6.46 -0.65
CA ASP A 49 -26.55 6.64 -2.11
C ASP A 49 -26.51 8.10 -2.54
N ASN A 50 -27.15 8.98 -1.77
CA ASN A 50 -27.14 10.43 -2.00
C ASN A 50 -26.12 11.18 -1.11
N ALA A 51 -25.01 10.52 -0.76
CA ALA A 51 -23.97 11.15 0.04
C ALA A 51 -23.42 12.39 -0.68
N ASN A 52 -23.37 13.51 0.04
CA ASN A 52 -22.80 14.78 -0.42
C ASN A 52 -21.59 15.16 0.43
N GLY A 53 -20.86 16.21 0.05
CA GLY A 53 -19.67 16.65 0.79
C GLY A 53 -19.93 16.91 2.27
N GLU A 54 -21.08 17.49 2.61
CA GLU A 54 -21.46 17.78 3.99
C GLU A 54 -21.58 16.49 4.84
N SER A 55 -22.24 15.46 4.30
CA SER A 55 -22.36 14.16 4.97
C SER A 55 -21.00 13.49 5.24
N CYS A 56 -20.02 13.69 4.35
CA CYS A 56 -18.66 13.20 4.54
C CYS A 56 -17.91 14.01 5.61
N LEU A 57 -18.03 15.34 5.57
CA LEU A 57 -17.33 16.26 6.46
C LEU A 57 -17.81 16.18 7.91
N ALA A 58 -19.02 15.66 8.16
CA ALA A 58 -19.52 15.38 9.50
C ALA A 58 -18.54 14.52 10.34
N CYS A 59 -17.78 13.63 9.69
CA CYS A 59 -16.76 12.80 10.36
C CYS A 59 -15.33 13.19 9.96
N HIS A 60 -15.12 13.63 8.72
CA HIS A 60 -13.79 13.94 8.18
C HIS A 60 -13.32 15.38 8.44
N LEU A 61 -14.09 16.20 9.14
CA LEU A 61 -13.68 17.52 9.64
C LEU A 61 -13.84 17.65 11.15
N ASP A 62 -14.07 16.53 11.83
CA ASP A 62 -14.28 16.52 13.27
C ASP A 62 -12.96 16.71 14.02
N LEU A 63 -12.70 17.95 14.43
CA LEU A 63 -11.54 18.32 15.24
C LEU A 63 -11.70 17.93 16.72
N SER A 64 -12.89 17.51 17.15
CA SER A 64 -13.10 17.04 18.53
C SER A 64 -12.52 15.64 18.77
N GLY A 65 -12.27 14.87 17.70
CA GLY A 65 -11.77 13.50 17.77
C GLY A 65 -12.83 12.47 18.19
N ALA A 66 -14.12 12.84 18.22
CA ALA A 66 -15.21 11.89 18.44
C ALA A 66 -15.31 10.88 17.29
N SER A 67 -15.06 11.34 16.06
CA SER A 67 -14.81 10.54 14.88
C SER A 67 -13.38 10.02 14.84
N LYS A 68 -13.22 8.75 14.45
CA LYS A 68 -11.90 8.14 14.15
C LYS A 68 -11.50 8.30 12.68
N ALA A 69 -12.25 9.07 11.91
CA ALA A 69 -11.95 9.30 10.51
C ALA A 69 -10.74 10.24 10.36
N PRO A 70 -9.88 10.03 9.35
CA PRO A 70 -8.80 10.96 9.06
C PRO A 70 -9.36 12.32 8.63
N LEU A 71 -8.70 13.39 9.03
CA LEU A 71 -9.09 14.75 8.63
C LEU A 71 -8.90 14.95 7.12
N CYS A 72 -9.89 15.57 6.49
CA CYS A 72 -9.87 15.91 5.08
C CYS A 72 -8.92 17.11 4.83
N PRO A 73 -7.84 16.95 4.04
CA PRO A 73 -6.92 18.04 3.77
C PRO A 73 -7.47 19.06 2.75
N HIS A 74 -8.62 18.77 2.13
CA HIS A 74 -9.22 19.59 1.08
C HIS A 74 -10.77 19.68 1.22
N PRO A 75 -11.28 20.30 2.30
CA PRO A 75 -12.72 20.33 2.58
C PRO A 75 -13.55 21.08 1.53
N VAL A 76 -12.92 21.96 0.74
CA VAL A 76 -13.56 22.69 -0.36
C VAL A 76 -13.91 21.80 -1.57
N ARG A 77 -13.34 20.59 -1.67
CA ARG A 77 -13.67 19.62 -2.73
C ARG A 77 -14.88 18.78 -2.32
N ILE A 78 -16.07 19.36 -2.47
CA ILE A 78 -17.32 18.81 -1.94
C ILE A 78 -17.87 17.56 -2.67
N TYR A 79 -17.34 17.22 -3.84
CA TYR A 79 -17.73 16.02 -4.59
C TYR A 79 -16.78 14.85 -4.31
N CYS A 80 -16.79 14.32 -3.08
CA CYS A 80 -15.79 13.34 -2.62
C CYS A 80 -15.70 12.09 -3.51
N THR A 81 -16.84 11.60 -4.00
CA THR A 81 -16.92 10.38 -4.82
C THR A 81 -16.44 10.57 -6.26
N SER A 82 -16.05 11.77 -6.68
CA SER A 82 -15.42 11.97 -7.99
C SER A 82 -14.02 11.36 -8.04
N CYS A 83 -13.34 11.28 -6.89
CA CYS A 83 -12.00 10.71 -6.76
C CYS A 83 -11.98 9.49 -5.82
N HIS A 84 -12.76 9.50 -4.75
CA HIS A 84 -12.79 8.41 -3.78
C HIS A 84 -13.83 7.35 -4.17
N VAL A 85 -13.36 6.17 -4.55
CA VAL A 85 -14.22 5.06 -4.97
C VAL A 85 -14.72 4.28 -3.75
N ARG A 86 -15.97 3.80 -3.80
CA ARG A 86 -16.54 2.92 -2.76
C ARG A 86 -15.85 1.55 -2.83
N SER A 87 -15.36 1.04 -1.70
CA SER A 87 -14.89 -0.35 -1.66
C SER A 87 -16.08 -1.30 -1.60
N ASP A 88 -15.96 -2.47 -2.23
CA ASP A 88 -16.94 -3.55 -2.22
C ASP A 88 -16.83 -4.46 -0.98
N LEU A 89 -16.23 -3.97 0.13
CA LEU A 89 -15.88 -4.72 1.36
C LEU A 89 -17.07 -5.37 2.09
N GLY A 90 -18.25 -5.40 1.48
CA GLY A 90 -19.37 -6.29 1.82
C GLY A 90 -19.41 -7.62 1.05
N THR A 91 -18.51 -7.91 0.11
CA THR A 91 -18.56 -9.16 -0.68
C THR A 91 -17.38 -10.09 -0.32
N PRO A 92 -17.61 -11.36 0.08
CA PRO A 92 -16.56 -12.33 0.45
C PRO A 92 -15.53 -12.66 -0.65
N ALA A 93 -15.59 -12.04 -1.83
CA ALA A 93 -14.70 -12.30 -2.95
C ALA A 93 -13.35 -11.57 -2.85
N ALA A 94 -13.29 -10.36 -2.26
CA ALA A 94 -12.05 -9.60 -2.14
C ALA A 94 -11.07 -10.20 -1.11
N ALA A 95 -11.58 -10.75 0.00
CA ALA A 95 -10.77 -11.37 1.04
C ALA A 95 -10.09 -12.69 0.60
N LYS A 96 -10.60 -13.37 -0.44
CA LYS A 96 -10.04 -14.65 -0.91
C LYS A 96 -8.81 -14.48 -1.81
N LYS A 97 -8.62 -13.33 -2.45
CA LYS A 97 -7.46 -13.11 -3.35
C LYS A 97 -6.16 -12.85 -2.59
N ALA A 98 -6.22 -12.38 -1.34
CA ALA A 98 -5.05 -12.16 -0.50
C ALA A 98 -4.43 -13.45 0.09
N LYS A 99 -5.11 -14.60 -0.03
CA LYS A 99 -4.68 -15.89 0.57
C LYS A 99 -4.16 -16.93 -0.44
N LYS A 100 -4.02 -16.58 -1.72
CA LYS A 100 -3.59 -17.51 -2.78
C LYS A 100 -2.42 -17.00 -3.61
N LYS A 101 -1.42 -16.40 -2.98
CA LYS A 101 -0.11 -16.20 -3.60
C LYS A 101 0.97 -16.63 -2.63
#